data_AF-A0A1G9IKB6-F1
#
_entry.id   AF-A0A1G9IKB6-F1
#
_cell.length_a   1.000
_cell.length_b   1.000
_cell.length_c   1.000
_cell.angle_alpha   90.00
_cell.angle_beta   90.00
_cell.angle_gamma   90.00
#
_symmetry.space_group_name_H-M   'P 1'
#
loop_
_entity.id
_entity.type
_entity.pdbx_description
1 polymer ?
#
loop_
_entity_poly.entity_id
_entity_poly.type
_entity_poly.pdbx_seq_one_letter_code
_entity_poly.pdbx_strand_id
1 'polypeptide(L)'
;MATTTVLQDELRRKHDELAGRLAHARSIIARPEQTRRGCPPIDQFNAGTSRHLHAVDEALLPAVSAHCEGGAGLVHDYLPTARHLEVLLFHVKAHEYGSTWETTHGWPALWGEVEEALIDQESREGELVSRLAEEATDDELLLIAERMAAAERRAPTRPHPHLPHTGLAGKVVRRVARPVDAVWDAVEGRSVGGPEPVPHEKPGLIWQYLLGDPRFPDDPANETRHNEPGDR
;
A
#
# COMPACT_ATOMS: atom_id res chain seq x y z
N MET A 1 -24.18 -3.78 -27.05
CA MET A 1 -25.10 -3.17 -26.05
C MET A 1 -25.21 -3.96 -24.75
N ALA A 2 -25.09 -5.29 -24.72
CA ALA A 2 -25.13 -6.06 -23.47
C ALA A 2 -23.79 -6.06 -22.70
N THR A 3 -22.69 -5.65 -23.33
CA THR A 3 -21.33 -5.85 -22.80
C THR A 3 -20.78 -4.60 -22.12
N THR A 4 -21.10 -3.40 -22.63
CA THR A 4 -20.85 -2.13 -21.93
C THR A 4 -21.40 -2.11 -20.51
N THR A 5 -22.61 -2.64 -20.32
CA THR A 5 -23.23 -2.71 -18.98
C THR A 5 -22.44 -3.62 -18.05
N VAL A 6 -21.75 -4.64 -18.56
CA VAL A 6 -20.99 -5.59 -17.72
C VAL A 6 -19.82 -4.88 -17.03
N LEU A 7 -18.99 -4.12 -17.74
CA LEU A 7 -17.85 -3.44 -17.14
C LEU A 7 -18.29 -2.37 -16.13
N GLN A 8 -19.33 -1.60 -16.46
CA GLN A 8 -19.91 -0.62 -15.54
C GLN A 8 -20.53 -1.28 -14.30
N ASP A 9 -21.25 -2.39 -14.47
CA ASP A 9 -21.86 -3.13 -13.37
C ASP A 9 -20.82 -3.81 -12.46
N GLU A 10 -19.75 -4.35 -13.03
CA GLU A 10 -18.62 -4.91 -12.26
C GLU A 10 -17.94 -3.81 -11.44
N LEU A 11 -17.67 -2.66 -12.05
CA LEU A 11 -17.04 -1.53 -11.37
C LEU A 11 -17.90 -1.02 -10.20
N ARG A 12 -19.19 -0.81 -10.43
CA ARG A 12 -20.13 -0.39 -9.39
C ARG A 12 -20.21 -1.41 -8.26
N ARG A 13 -20.36 -2.69 -8.59
CA ARG A 13 -20.37 -3.78 -7.60
C ARG A 13 -19.08 -3.78 -6.77
N LYS A 14 -17.94 -3.47 -7.39
CA LYS A 14 -16.67 -3.39 -6.68
C LYS A 14 -16.62 -2.23 -5.69
N HIS A 15 -17.09 -1.06 -6.08
CA HIS A 15 -17.19 0.10 -5.19
C HIS A 15 -18.18 -0.13 -4.05
N ASP A 16 -19.34 -0.74 -4.33
CA ASP A 16 -20.30 -1.17 -3.29
C ASP A 16 -19.65 -2.13 -2.27
N GLU A 17 -18.85 -3.09 -2.74
CA GLU A 17 -18.10 -4.02 -1.89
C GLU A 17 -17.09 -3.27 -1.00
N LEU A 18 -16.32 -2.34 -1.58
CA LEU A 18 -15.32 -1.55 -0.85
C LEU A 18 -15.97 -0.61 0.18
N ALA A 19 -17.07 0.06 -0.18
CA ALA A 19 -17.85 0.89 0.72
C ALA A 19 -18.42 0.08 1.90
N GLY A 20 -18.93 -1.13 1.63
CA GLY A 20 -19.36 -2.05 2.69
C GLY A 20 -18.23 -2.47 3.64
N ARG A 21 -17.03 -2.73 3.10
CA ARG A 21 -15.84 -3.03 3.91
C ARG A 21 -15.37 -1.83 4.71
N LEU A 22 -15.41 -0.62 4.14
CA LEU A 22 -15.10 0.62 4.86
C LEU A 22 -16.06 0.83 6.02
N ALA A 23 -17.36 0.72 5.79
CA ALA A 23 -18.38 0.85 6.83
C ALA A 23 -18.16 -0.16 7.97
N HIS A 24 -17.81 -1.40 7.62
CA HIS A 24 -17.46 -2.41 8.61
C HIS A 24 -16.18 -2.04 9.38
N ALA A 25 -15.12 -1.63 8.70
CA ALA A 25 -13.86 -1.21 9.33
C ALA A 25 -14.06 -0.03 10.31
N ARG A 26 -14.83 0.99 9.90
CA ARG A 26 -15.18 2.16 10.73
C ARG A 26 -16.03 1.81 11.94
N SER A 27 -16.83 0.75 11.86
CA SER A 27 -17.67 0.30 12.98
C SER A 27 -16.86 -0.31 14.13
N ILE A 28 -15.61 -0.73 13.86
CA ILE A 28 -14.72 -1.30 14.86
C ILE A 28 -14.09 -0.17 15.67
N ILE A 29 -14.50 -0.06 16.92
CA ILE A 29 -13.79 0.75 17.92
C ILE A 29 -12.46 0.06 18.21
N ALA A 30 -11.38 0.52 17.59
CA ALA A 30 -10.04 0.06 17.89
C ALA A 30 -9.73 0.36 19.37
N ARG A 31 -9.68 -0.68 20.20
CA ARG A 31 -9.25 -0.52 21.60
C ARG A 31 -7.74 -0.26 21.63
N PRO A 32 -7.22 0.58 22.55
CA PRO A 32 -5.78 0.87 22.66
C PRO A 32 -4.90 -0.38 22.85
N GLU A 33 -5.46 -1.47 23.37
CA GLU A 33 -4.79 -2.77 23.51
C GLU A 33 -4.71 -3.60 22.21
N GLN A 34 -5.50 -3.27 21.18
CA GLN A 34 -5.57 -3.96 19.88
C GLN A 34 -4.73 -3.29 18.79
N THR A 35 -4.33 -2.04 18.97
CA THR A 35 -3.54 -1.19 18.04
C THR A 35 -2.11 -1.68 17.78
N ARG A 36 -1.74 -2.89 18.24
CA ARG A 36 -0.42 -3.51 18.00
C ARG A 36 -0.48 -4.88 17.33
N ARG A 37 -1.67 -5.41 17.03
CA ARG A 37 -1.83 -6.75 16.43
C ARG A 37 -2.49 -6.77 15.05
N GLY A 38 -2.74 -5.60 14.46
CA GLY A 38 -3.58 -5.50 13.27
C GLY A 38 -5.06 -5.76 13.61
N CYS A 39 -5.92 -5.24 12.76
CA CYS A 39 -7.37 -5.28 12.85
C CYS A 39 -7.86 -5.89 11.54
N PRO A 40 -8.28 -7.17 11.55
CA PRO A 40 -8.62 -7.89 10.32
C PRO A 40 -9.62 -7.16 9.40
N PRO A 41 -10.64 -6.43 9.90
CA PRO A 41 -11.52 -5.61 9.06
C PRO A 41 -10.79 -4.47 8.33
N ILE A 42 -9.88 -3.76 9.01
CA ILE A 42 -9.07 -2.69 8.42
C ILE A 42 -8.11 -3.28 7.38
N ASP A 43 -7.47 -4.41 7.71
CA ASP A 43 -6.59 -5.15 6.80
C ASP A 43 -7.33 -5.57 5.52
N GLN A 44 -8.54 -6.11 5.65
CA GLN A 44 -9.35 -6.56 4.51
C GLN A 44 -9.80 -5.39 3.64
N PHE A 45 -10.17 -4.26 4.24
CA PHE A 45 -10.47 -3.04 3.52
C PHE A 45 -9.24 -2.53 2.76
N ASN A 46 -8.12 -2.28 3.46
CA ASN A 46 -6.87 -1.79 2.84
C ASN A 46 -6.38 -2.71 1.72
N ALA A 47 -6.40 -4.03 1.94
CA ALA A 47 -6.02 -5.00 0.93
C ALA A 47 -7.00 -5.09 -0.22
N GLY A 48 -8.30 -4.87 0.02
CA GLY A 48 -9.32 -4.83 -1.01
C GLY A 48 -9.11 -3.63 -1.94
N THR A 49 -8.97 -2.44 -1.36
CA THR A 49 -8.78 -1.19 -2.10
C THR A 49 -7.46 -1.19 -2.86
N SER A 50 -6.36 -1.65 -2.25
CA SER A 50 -5.06 -1.74 -2.93
C SER A 50 -5.10 -2.66 -4.15
N ARG A 51 -5.84 -3.78 -4.07
CA ARG A 51 -6.00 -4.71 -5.20
C ARG A 51 -6.84 -4.12 -6.33
N HIS A 52 -7.88 -3.35 -5.99
CA HIS A 52 -8.71 -2.62 -6.95
C HIS A 52 -7.88 -1.59 -7.71
N LEU A 53 -7.14 -0.73 -6.99
CA LEU A 53 -6.25 0.27 -7.59
C LEU A 53 -5.23 -0.36 -8.53
N HIS A 54 -4.64 -1.49 -8.13
CA HIS A 54 -3.73 -2.23 -8.99
C HIS A 54 -4.41 -2.76 -10.27
N ALA A 55 -5.63 -3.29 -10.14
CA ALA A 55 -6.38 -3.78 -11.29
C ALA A 55 -6.73 -2.67 -12.29
N VAL A 56 -7.06 -1.48 -11.77
CA VAL A 56 -7.29 -0.29 -12.61
C VAL A 56 -6.00 0.12 -13.34
N ASP A 57 -4.86 0.20 -12.65
CA ASP A 57 -3.57 0.53 -13.27
C ASP A 57 -3.10 -0.53 -14.29
N GLU A 58 -3.31 -1.82 -14.01
CA GLU A 58 -2.87 -2.91 -14.90
C GLU A 58 -3.75 -3.08 -16.15
N ALA A 59 -5.06 -2.82 -16.04
CA ALA A 59 -6.02 -3.15 -17.08
C ALA A 59 -6.78 -1.94 -17.65
N LEU A 60 -7.38 -1.09 -16.80
CA LEU A 60 -8.25 0.00 -17.25
C LEU A 60 -7.45 1.16 -17.85
N LEU A 61 -6.42 1.68 -17.14
CA LEU A 61 -5.66 2.84 -17.61
C LEU A 61 -4.94 2.61 -18.95
N PRO A 62 -4.30 1.44 -19.19
CA PRO A 62 -3.70 1.16 -20.49
C PRO A 62 -4.74 1.07 -21.61
N ALA A 63 -5.95 0.57 -21.31
CA ALA A 63 -7.01 0.49 -22.29
C ALA A 63 -7.56 1.89 -22.65
N VAL A 64 -7.82 2.75 -21.67
CA VAL A 64 -8.21 4.15 -21.91
C VAL A 64 -7.17 4.87 -22.77
N SER A 65 -5.88 4.71 -22.43
CA SER A 65 -4.78 5.33 -23.17
C SER A 65 -4.68 4.84 -24.62
N ALA A 66 -5.05 3.59 -24.89
CA ALA A 66 -4.95 2.97 -26.21
C ALA A 66 -6.19 3.20 -27.09
N HIS A 67 -7.38 3.23 -26.51
CA HIS A 67 -8.65 3.21 -27.25
C HIS A 67 -9.37 4.55 -27.28
N CYS A 68 -9.13 5.45 -26.32
CA CYS A 68 -9.83 6.75 -26.27
C CYS A 68 -9.02 7.88 -26.93
N GLU A 69 -9.69 8.77 -27.64
CA GLU A 69 -9.12 10.02 -28.11
C GLU A 69 -8.68 10.88 -26.92
N GLY A 70 -7.40 11.28 -26.90
CA GLY A 70 -6.83 12.00 -25.76
C GLY A 70 -6.68 11.15 -24.49
N GLY A 71 -6.74 9.81 -24.59
CA GLY A 71 -6.70 8.89 -23.45
C GLY A 71 -5.53 9.09 -22.48
N ALA A 72 -4.36 9.51 -22.97
CA ALA A 72 -3.22 9.84 -22.12
C ALA A 72 -3.50 11.02 -21.15
N GLY A 73 -4.28 12.01 -21.58
CA GLY A 73 -4.72 13.12 -20.74
C GLY A 73 -5.73 12.67 -19.69
N LEU A 74 -6.70 11.84 -20.09
CA LEU A 74 -7.68 11.25 -19.15
C LEU A 74 -6.99 10.43 -18.05
N VAL A 75 -5.99 9.63 -18.41
CA VAL A 75 -5.18 8.89 -17.43
C VAL A 75 -4.42 9.85 -16.53
N HIS A 76 -3.75 10.87 -17.09
CA HIS A 76 -3.01 11.86 -16.31
C HIS A 76 -3.88 12.55 -15.25
N ASP A 77 -5.12 12.90 -15.61
CA ASP A 77 -6.07 13.57 -14.72
C ASP A 77 -6.62 12.63 -13.62
N TYR A 78 -6.65 11.33 -13.88
CA TYR A 78 -7.06 10.31 -12.91
C TYR A 78 -5.99 10.02 -11.83
N LEU A 79 -4.71 9.98 -12.21
CA LEU A 79 -3.62 9.55 -11.33
C LEU A 79 -3.54 10.29 -9.98
N PRO A 80 -3.78 11.62 -9.88
CA PRO A 80 -3.81 12.31 -8.59
C PRO A 80 -4.85 11.75 -7.61
N THR A 81 -6.03 11.37 -8.11
CA THR A 81 -7.12 10.79 -7.31
C THR A 81 -6.71 9.44 -6.73
N ALA A 82 -6.18 8.55 -7.57
CA ALA A 82 -5.67 7.25 -7.13
C ALA A 82 -4.55 7.40 -6.09
N ARG A 83 -3.60 8.30 -6.34
CA ARG A 83 -2.49 8.58 -5.42
C ARG A 83 -2.98 9.14 -4.08
N HIS A 84 -4.00 9.99 -4.08
CA HIS A 84 -4.57 10.54 -2.84
C HIS A 84 -5.14 9.42 -1.97
N LEU A 85 -5.92 8.51 -2.56
CA LEU A 85 -6.46 7.36 -1.85
C LEU A 85 -5.35 6.43 -1.32
N GLU A 86 -4.30 6.14 -2.11
CA GLU A 86 -3.16 5.34 -1.63
C GLU A 86 -2.47 5.92 -0.39
N VAL A 87 -2.31 7.24 -0.35
CA VAL A 87 -1.73 7.95 0.80
C VAL A 87 -2.65 7.82 2.02
N LEU A 88 -3.96 7.94 1.86
CA LEU A 88 -4.91 7.74 2.95
C LEU A 88 -4.90 6.29 3.48
N LEU A 89 -4.82 5.28 2.61
CA LEU A 89 -4.68 3.88 3.03
C LEU A 89 -3.37 3.65 3.81
N PHE A 90 -2.30 4.34 3.45
CA PHE A 90 -1.05 4.33 4.20
C PHE A 90 -1.24 4.91 5.61
N HIS A 91 -1.92 6.05 5.74
CA HIS A 91 -2.24 6.67 7.04
C HIS A 91 -3.13 5.77 7.90
N VAL A 92 -4.15 5.14 7.32
CA VAL A 92 -4.98 4.14 8.01
C VAL A 92 -4.11 3.02 8.58
N LYS A 93 -3.16 2.50 7.80
CA LYS A 93 -2.25 1.46 8.26
C LYS A 93 -1.30 1.98 9.36
N ALA A 94 -0.75 3.18 9.21
CA ALA A 94 0.17 3.77 10.16
C ALA A 94 -0.48 4.01 11.54
N HIS A 95 -1.72 4.49 11.56
CA HIS A 95 -2.46 4.75 12.78
C HIS A 95 -3.08 3.47 13.37
N GLU A 96 -3.29 2.41 12.58
CA GLU A 96 -3.63 1.06 13.09
C GLU A 96 -2.52 0.44 13.94
N TYR A 97 -1.24 0.66 13.60
CA TYR A 97 -0.09 0.17 14.38
C TYR A 97 0.37 1.13 15.49
N GLY A 98 -0.40 2.21 15.73
CA GLY A 98 -0.11 3.17 16.79
C GLY A 98 1.20 3.93 16.56
N SER A 99 1.55 4.23 15.30
CA SER A 99 2.70 5.09 15.02
C SER A 99 2.51 6.44 15.72
N THR A 100 3.52 6.87 16.47
CA THR A 100 3.51 8.12 17.26
C THR A 100 3.54 9.39 16.40
N TRP A 101 3.66 9.23 15.08
CA TRP A 101 3.83 10.32 14.11
C TRP A 101 2.50 10.95 13.66
N GLU A 102 1.35 10.36 13.96
CA GLU A 102 0.04 10.93 13.64
C GLU A 102 -0.75 11.26 14.90
N THR A 103 -0.61 12.50 15.36
CA THR A 103 -1.44 13.10 16.41
C THR A 103 -2.29 14.26 15.90
N THR A 104 -2.25 14.57 14.60
CA THR A 104 -2.94 15.75 14.05
C THR A 104 -4.39 15.45 13.62
N HIS A 105 -4.69 14.23 13.15
CA HIS A 105 -6.04 13.84 12.73
C HIS A 105 -6.53 12.65 13.56
N GLY A 106 -7.74 12.78 14.13
CA GLY A 106 -8.38 11.68 14.82
C GLY A 106 -8.98 10.67 13.83
N TRP A 107 -9.08 9.41 14.25
CA TRP A 107 -9.70 8.31 13.49
C TRP A 107 -10.99 8.69 12.72
N PRO A 108 -11.95 9.44 13.29
CA PRO A 108 -13.16 9.82 12.55
C PRO A 108 -12.91 10.73 11.34
N ALA A 109 -11.92 11.63 11.42
CA ALA A 109 -11.58 12.52 10.30
C ALA A 109 -10.93 11.72 9.17
N LEU A 110 -9.95 10.87 9.51
CA LEU A 110 -9.28 10.01 8.53
C LEU A 110 -10.27 9.08 7.80
N TRP A 111 -11.24 8.49 8.51
CA TRP A 111 -12.26 7.68 7.86
C TRP A 111 -13.17 8.50 6.93
N GLY A 112 -13.46 9.75 7.27
CA GLY A 112 -14.20 10.67 6.39
C GLY A 112 -13.43 10.98 5.12
N GLU A 113 -12.14 11.28 5.23
CA GLU A 113 -11.25 11.54 4.08
C GLU A 113 -11.15 10.30 3.17
N VAL A 114 -11.06 9.10 3.74
CA VAL A 114 -11.05 7.83 2.97
C VAL A 114 -12.37 7.61 2.24
N GLU A 115 -13.50 7.91 2.88
CA GLU A 115 -14.84 7.80 2.29
C GLU A 115 -14.99 8.75 1.10
N GLU A 116 -14.61 10.02 1.26
CA GLU A 116 -14.62 11.03 0.20
C GLU A 116 -13.71 10.63 -0.96
N ALA A 117 -12.48 10.20 -0.68
CA ALA A 117 -11.54 9.77 -1.70
C ALA A 117 -12.02 8.52 -2.48
N LEU A 118 -12.76 7.61 -1.85
CA LEU A 118 -13.37 6.46 -2.54
C LEU A 118 -14.51 6.89 -3.48
N ILE A 119 -15.34 7.83 -3.05
CA ILE A 119 -16.43 8.38 -3.88
C ILE A 119 -15.85 9.11 -5.10
N ASP A 120 -14.83 9.94 -4.89
CA ASP A 120 -14.14 10.64 -5.97
C ASP A 120 -13.52 9.64 -6.95
N GLN A 121 -12.93 8.57 -6.43
CA GLN A 121 -12.35 7.50 -7.24
C GLN A 121 -13.41 6.77 -8.08
N GLU A 122 -14.54 6.37 -7.48
CA GLU A 122 -15.67 5.76 -8.20
C GLU A 122 -16.14 6.66 -9.34
N SER A 123 -16.34 7.96 -9.06
CA SER A 123 -16.79 8.92 -10.08
C SER A 123 -15.80 9.01 -11.23
N ARG A 124 -14.50 9.10 -10.95
CA ARG A 124 -13.46 9.21 -11.97
C ARG A 124 -13.35 7.94 -12.81
N GLU A 125 -13.40 6.77 -12.17
CA GLU A 125 -13.37 5.49 -12.89
C GLU A 125 -14.63 5.31 -13.75
N GLY A 126 -15.79 5.76 -13.28
CA GLY A 126 -17.03 5.80 -14.05
C GLY A 126 -16.93 6.68 -15.29
N GLU A 127 -16.28 7.86 -15.19
CA GLU A 127 -16.00 8.72 -16.33
C GLU A 127 -15.10 8.02 -17.36
N LEU A 128 -14.01 7.38 -16.90
CA LEU A 128 -13.08 6.63 -17.77
C LEU A 128 -13.79 5.47 -18.50
N VAL A 129 -14.58 4.67 -17.78
CA VAL A 129 -15.32 3.55 -18.38
C VAL A 129 -16.38 4.04 -19.37
N SER A 130 -17.04 5.16 -19.07
CA SER A 130 -18.05 5.74 -19.97
C SER A 130 -17.41 6.22 -21.27
N ARG A 131 -16.26 6.89 -21.21
CA ARG A 131 -15.49 7.27 -22.41
C ARG A 131 -15.03 6.06 -23.21
N LEU A 132 -14.47 5.08 -22.52
CA LEU A 132 -14.03 3.84 -23.14
C LEU A 132 -15.19 3.10 -23.84
N ALA A 133 -16.39 3.14 -23.26
CA ALA A 133 -17.58 2.53 -23.86
C ALA A 133 -18.10 3.27 -25.12
N GLU A 134 -17.79 4.55 -25.28
CA GLU A 134 -18.14 5.33 -26.47
C GLU A 134 -17.24 4.98 -27.66
N GLU A 135 -15.98 4.57 -27.40
CA GLU A 135 -14.94 4.44 -28.42
C GLU A 135 -14.49 2.99 -28.67
N ALA A 136 -14.57 2.10 -27.68
CA ALA A 136 -14.17 0.70 -27.79
C ALA A 136 -15.33 -0.21 -28.21
N THR A 137 -15.01 -1.34 -28.83
CA THR A 137 -15.97 -2.38 -29.19
C THR A 137 -16.43 -3.20 -27.99
N ASP A 138 -17.60 -3.82 -28.08
CA ASP A 138 -18.16 -4.69 -27.03
C ASP A 138 -17.17 -5.83 -26.64
N ASP A 139 -16.45 -6.40 -27.60
CA ASP A 139 -15.47 -7.48 -27.35
C ASP A 139 -14.21 -6.97 -26.61
N GLU A 140 -13.77 -5.75 -26.91
CA GLU A 140 -12.66 -5.10 -26.20
C GLU A 140 -13.06 -4.80 -24.75
N LEU A 141 -14.28 -4.29 -24.52
CA LEU A 141 -14.81 -4.03 -23.17
C LEU A 141 -14.87 -5.31 -22.33
N LEU A 142 -15.29 -6.44 -22.94
CA LEU A 142 -15.29 -7.73 -22.27
C LEU A 142 -13.87 -8.16 -21.87
N LEU A 143 -12.92 -8.06 -22.80
CA LEU A 143 -11.52 -8.42 -22.53
C LEU A 143 -10.93 -7.55 -21.41
N ILE A 144 -11.27 -6.27 -21.36
CA ILE A 144 -10.82 -5.35 -20.31
C ILE A 144 -11.41 -5.75 -18.96
N ALA A 145 -12.70 -6.08 -18.90
CA ALA A 145 -13.34 -6.58 -17.68
C ALA A 145 -12.67 -7.88 -17.18
N GLU A 146 -12.37 -8.82 -18.09
CA GLU A 146 -11.65 -10.05 -17.75
C GLU A 146 -10.23 -9.77 -17.23
N ARG A 147 -9.52 -8.82 -17.84
CA ARG A 147 -8.19 -8.40 -17.41
C ARG A 147 -8.20 -7.73 -16.05
N MET A 148 -9.17 -6.86 -15.77
CA MET A 148 -9.35 -6.26 -14.45
C MET A 148 -9.59 -7.35 -13.39
N ALA A 149 -10.53 -8.27 -13.64
CA ALA A 149 -10.80 -9.37 -12.72
C ALA A 149 -9.57 -10.28 -12.52
N ALA A 150 -8.76 -10.49 -13.55
CA ALA A 150 -7.51 -11.26 -13.45
C ALA A 150 -6.42 -10.52 -12.66
N ALA A 151 -6.29 -9.21 -12.86
CA ALA A 151 -5.35 -8.36 -12.14
C ALA A 151 -5.69 -8.33 -10.65
N GLU A 152 -6.96 -8.16 -10.27
CA GLU A 152 -7.39 -8.19 -8.86
C GLU A 152 -7.00 -9.49 -8.13
N ARG A 153 -7.09 -10.63 -8.82
CA ARG A 153 -6.71 -11.95 -8.25
C ARG A 153 -5.21 -12.10 -8.04
N ARG A 154 -4.39 -11.37 -8.80
CA ARG A 154 -2.92 -11.43 -8.76
C ARG A 154 -2.30 -10.28 -7.96
N ALA A 155 -3.09 -9.23 -7.71
CA ALA A 155 -2.65 -7.99 -7.12
C ALA A 155 -2.09 -8.17 -5.69
N PRO A 156 -1.06 -7.38 -5.31
CA PRO A 156 -0.56 -7.36 -3.95
C PRO A 156 -1.62 -6.85 -2.97
N THR A 157 -1.59 -7.35 -1.73
CA THR A 157 -2.57 -7.02 -0.68
C THR A 157 -2.19 -5.78 0.14
N ARG A 158 -1.12 -5.06 -0.20
CA ARG A 158 -0.64 -3.88 0.54
C ARG A 158 -0.58 -2.63 -0.34
N PRO A 159 -0.90 -1.44 0.20
CA PRO A 159 -0.80 -0.19 -0.54
C PRO A 159 0.67 0.13 -0.77
N HIS A 160 1.00 0.54 -1.99
CA HIS A 160 2.35 0.94 -2.34
C HIS A 160 2.32 2.36 -2.95
N PRO A 161 2.29 3.42 -2.11
CA PRO A 161 2.16 4.82 -2.55
C PRO A 161 3.30 5.34 -3.44
N HIS A 162 4.33 4.52 -3.66
CA HIS A 162 5.53 4.84 -4.42
C HIS A 162 5.71 3.97 -5.67
N LEU A 163 4.69 3.18 -6.06
CA LEU A 163 4.70 2.55 -7.37
C LEU A 163 4.44 3.61 -8.44
N PRO A 164 5.27 3.67 -9.50
CA PRO A 164 4.98 4.55 -10.63
C PRO A 164 3.77 3.98 -11.37
N HIS A 165 2.69 4.75 -11.40
CA HIS A 165 1.52 4.49 -12.23
C HIS A 165 1.90 4.75 -13.70
N THR A 166 1.75 3.70 -14.52
CA THR A 166 1.96 3.57 -15.98
C THR A 166 3.29 4.00 -16.67
N GLY A 167 3.82 3.08 -17.48
CA GLY A 167 4.89 3.29 -18.49
C GLY A 167 5.91 2.12 -18.56
N LEU A 168 6.49 1.82 -19.73
CA LEU A 168 7.50 0.75 -19.96
C LEU A 168 8.70 0.77 -18.99
N ALA A 169 8.93 1.89 -18.29
CA ALA A 169 9.87 2.02 -17.18
C ALA A 169 9.47 1.25 -15.90
N GLY A 170 8.22 0.78 -15.79
CA GLY A 170 7.71 -0.04 -14.68
C GLY A 170 8.38 -1.41 -14.54
N LYS A 171 9.01 -1.93 -15.60
CA LYS A 171 9.79 -3.18 -15.51
C LYS A 171 11.14 -3.01 -14.81
N VAL A 172 11.73 -1.81 -14.81
CA VAL A 172 13.05 -1.55 -14.19
C VAL A 172 12.90 -1.11 -12.73
N VAL A 173 11.80 -0.45 -12.37
CA VAL A 173 11.58 0.10 -11.02
C VAL A 173 11.09 -0.96 -10.00
N ARG A 174 10.65 -2.15 -10.44
CA ARG A 174 10.50 -3.33 -9.56
C ARG A 174 11.78 -3.64 -8.75
N ARG A 175 12.94 -3.09 -9.15
CA ARG A 175 14.22 -3.27 -8.45
C ARG A 175 14.54 -2.22 -7.38
N VAL A 176 13.79 -1.11 -7.31
CA VAL A 176 14.03 -0.01 -6.35
C VAL A 176 13.09 -0.08 -5.14
N ALA A 177 12.10 -1.00 -5.15
CA ALA A 177 11.16 -1.27 -4.06
C ALA A 177 11.77 -1.88 -2.77
N ARG A 178 13.08 -2.06 -2.70
CA ARG A 178 13.76 -2.73 -1.57
C ARG A 178 13.81 -1.96 -0.23
N PRO A 179 13.76 -0.62 -0.13
CA PRO A 179 14.00 0.03 1.16
C PRO A 179 12.78 0.06 2.09
N VAL A 180 11.55 -0.08 1.59
CA VAL A 180 10.33 0.02 2.42
C VAL A 180 9.87 -1.35 2.95
N ASP A 181 10.10 -2.43 2.18
CA ASP A 181 9.87 -3.81 2.64
C ASP A 181 10.79 -4.14 3.83
N ALA A 182 12.04 -3.68 3.80
CA ALA A 182 12.97 -3.82 4.92
C ALA A 182 12.56 -3.02 6.17
N VAL A 183 11.86 -1.89 6.00
CA VAL A 183 11.32 -1.09 7.11
C VAL A 183 10.13 -1.81 7.74
N TRP A 184 9.25 -2.41 6.95
CA TRP A 184 8.11 -3.17 7.46
C TRP A 184 8.50 -4.56 7.97
N ASP A 185 9.48 -5.25 7.39
CA ASP A 185 10.03 -6.52 7.91
C ASP A 185 10.69 -6.31 9.28
N ALA A 186 11.36 -5.17 9.47
CA ALA A 186 11.93 -4.76 10.75
C ALA A 186 10.85 -4.38 11.80
N VAL A 187 9.70 -3.85 11.37
CA VAL A 187 8.59 -3.43 12.24
C VAL A 187 7.60 -4.57 12.54
N GLU A 188 7.37 -5.49 11.61
CA GLU A 188 6.50 -6.67 11.77
C GLU A 188 7.20 -7.83 12.52
N GLY A 189 8.52 -7.72 12.80
CA GLY A 189 9.26 -8.70 13.61
C GLY A 189 9.34 -10.10 13.01
N ARG A 190 9.20 -10.23 11.68
CA ARG A 190 9.33 -11.52 10.97
C ARG A 190 10.66 -11.59 10.25
N SER A 191 11.63 -12.28 10.84
CA SER A 191 12.79 -12.81 10.12
C SER A 191 12.32 -13.90 9.14
N VAL A 192 11.94 -13.51 7.92
CA VAL A 192 11.77 -14.46 6.82
C VAL A 192 13.18 -14.88 6.39
N GLY A 193 13.47 -16.17 6.53
CA GLY A 193 14.75 -16.79 6.16
C GLY A 193 15.03 -16.71 4.66
N GLY A 194 15.44 -15.54 4.19
CA GLY A 194 16.18 -15.36 2.95
C GLY A 194 17.68 -15.61 3.15
N PRO A 195 18.45 -15.82 2.07
CA PRO A 195 19.87 -16.14 2.15
C PRO A 195 20.63 -15.07 2.93
N GLU A 196 21.55 -15.56 3.79
CA GLU A 196 22.29 -14.80 4.79
C GLU A 196 22.83 -13.47 4.23
N PRO A 197 22.43 -12.32 4.81
CA PRO A 197 22.95 -11.02 4.39
C PRO A 197 24.45 -10.95 4.62
N VAL A 198 25.20 -10.56 3.60
CA VAL A 198 26.63 -10.24 3.73
C VAL A 198 26.84 -9.23 4.88
N PRO A 199 27.87 -9.43 5.73
CA PRO A 199 28.09 -8.57 6.89
C PRO A 199 28.33 -7.14 6.45
N HIS A 200 27.43 -6.24 6.86
CA HIS A 200 27.54 -4.81 6.64
C HIS A 200 28.55 -4.21 7.61
N GLU A 201 29.35 -3.26 7.12
CA GLU A 201 30.31 -2.53 7.94
C GLU A 201 29.60 -1.79 9.08
N LYS A 202 30.28 -1.71 10.23
CA LYS A 202 29.71 -1.24 11.49
C LYS A 202 29.13 0.19 11.34
N PRO A 203 27.86 0.44 11.74
CA PRO A 203 27.25 1.76 11.62
C PRO A 203 27.98 2.77 12.53
N GLY A 204 28.30 3.94 11.97
CA GLY A 204 28.97 5.02 12.70
C GLY A 204 28.08 5.65 13.79
N LEU A 205 28.69 6.43 14.70
CA LEU A 205 28.04 6.99 15.90
C LEU A 205 26.70 7.71 15.62
N ILE A 206 26.61 8.44 14.51
CA ILE A 206 25.40 9.18 14.13
C ILE A 206 24.24 8.21 13.82
N TRP A 207 24.54 7.09 13.16
CA TRP A 207 23.54 6.07 12.86
C TRP A 207 23.13 5.30 14.12
N GLN A 208 24.03 5.05 15.07
CA GLN A 208 23.70 4.44 16.36
C GLN A 208 22.75 5.32 17.19
N TYR A 209 22.95 6.64 17.15
CA TYR A 209 22.05 7.60 17.80
C TYR A 209 20.66 7.63 17.15
N LEU A 210 20.59 7.56 15.82
CA LEU A 210 19.32 7.59 15.08
C LEU A 210 18.50 6.29 15.26
N LEU A 211 19.15 5.13 15.33
CA LEU A 211 18.52 3.82 15.49
C LEU A 211 18.19 3.46 16.94
N GLY A 212 18.57 4.29 17.92
CA GLY A 212 18.31 4.02 19.34
C GLY A 212 19.02 2.78 19.90
N ASP A 213 20.07 2.30 19.23
CA ASP A 213 20.88 1.14 19.62
C ASP A 213 22.33 1.58 19.89
N PRO A 214 22.59 2.26 21.03
CA PRO A 214 23.93 2.70 21.39
C PRO A 214 24.76 1.48 21.81
N ARG A 215 25.68 1.06 20.94
CA ARG A 215 26.65 0.01 21.25
C ARG A 215 27.99 0.65 21.60
N PHE A 216 28.20 0.87 22.89
CA PHE A 216 29.51 1.28 23.38
C PHE A 216 30.50 0.14 23.18
N PRO A 217 31.73 0.41 22.73
CA PRO A 217 32.77 -0.61 22.77
C PRO A 217 32.94 -1.04 24.22
N ASP A 218 32.83 -2.34 24.48
CA ASP A 218 33.23 -2.91 25.75
C ASP A 218 34.67 -2.45 26.02
N ASP A 219 34.84 -1.70 27.11
CA ASP A 219 36.15 -1.42 27.68
C ASP A 219 36.86 -2.77 27.81
N PRO A 220 38.05 -2.99 27.23
CA PRO A 220 38.71 -4.28 27.35
C PRO A 220 38.82 -4.57 28.84
N ALA A 221 38.06 -5.57 29.25
CA ALA A 221 38.03 -6.03 30.61
C ALA A 221 39.47 -6.10 31.11
N ASN A 222 39.66 -5.53 32.28
CA ASN A 222 40.83 -5.72 33.12
C ASN A 222 40.99 -7.23 33.40
N GLU A 223 41.47 -7.97 32.40
CA GLU A 223 42.02 -9.31 32.53
C GLU A 223 43.48 -9.15 32.98
N THR A 224 43.66 -8.66 34.20
CA THR A 224 44.86 -8.96 34.95
C THR A 224 44.52 -9.33 36.39
N ARG A 225 44.40 -10.66 36.57
CA ARG A 225 44.93 -11.43 37.70
C ARG A 225 44.18 -11.32 39.03
N HIS A 226 43.27 -12.27 39.20
CA HIS A 226 43.17 -12.99 40.47
C HIS A 226 44.50 -13.72 40.71
N ASN A 227 45.21 -13.37 41.79
CA ASN A 227 46.23 -14.21 42.41
C ASN A 227 46.13 -14.03 43.94
N GLU A 228 46.27 -15.14 44.62
CA GLU A 228 45.78 -15.47 45.96
C GLU A 228 46.32 -14.63 47.14
N PRO A 229 45.61 -14.57 48.28
CA PRO A 229 46.18 -14.05 49.51
C PRO A 229 47.12 -15.09 50.14
N GLY A 230 48.42 -14.81 50.06
CA GLY A 230 49.47 -15.49 50.82
C GLY A 230 49.65 -14.86 52.20
N ASP A 231 49.51 -15.72 53.20
CA ASP A 231 49.94 -15.69 54.61
C ASP A 231 50.94 -14.59 55.05
N ARG A 232 50.55 -13.81 56.07
CA ARG A 232 51.38 -13.34 57.21
C ARG A 232 50.57 -12.54 58.24
#